data_AF-A0A154ML43-F1
#
_entry.id   AF-A0A154ML43-F1
#
_cell.length_a   1.000
_cell.length_b   1.000
_cell.length_c   1.000
_cell.angle_alpha   90.00
_cell.angle_beta   90.00
_cell.angle_gamma   90.00
#
_symmetry.space_group_name_H-M   'P 1'
#
loop_
_entity.id
_entity.type
_entity.pdbx_description
1 polymer ?
#
loop_
_entity_poly.entity_id
_entity_poly.type
_entity_poly.pdbx_seq_one_letter_code
_entity_poly.pdbx_strand_id
1 'polypeptide(L)'
;MKPTITEQQAREKVEAYIQAAFAVLPGSAQRKPFTRNRSECADPTDNGPQGRFEISATYEVTGLEPAKFAEYFDAVVGWWTAHDFKVLTDSRPRDRYVFARNNADAFDMSVQANDLGKFYLGATSPCVWPNGTPEPQAVEAVEPEQPVAAPPVPEPVRKPRRAPVDDEDFDRTDWTDGGTSF
;
A
#
# COMPACT_ATOMS: atom_id res chain seq x y z
N MET A 1 13.26 15.79 11.54
CA MET A 1 12.77 14.53 10.94
C MET A 1 13.88 13.97 10.04
N LYS A 2 14.16 12.66 10.06
CA LYS A 2 15.07 12.06 9.08
C LYS A 2 14.32 11.91 7.74
N PRO A 3 14.94 12.24 6.60
CA PRO A 3 14.34 11.99 5.30
C PRO A 3 14.13 10.48 5.11
N THR A 4 12.97 10.11 4.61
CA THR A 4 12.62 8.75 4.19
C THR A 4 12.81 8.69 2.69
N ILE A 5 13.22 7.52 2.25
CA ILE A 5 13.27 7.16 0.84
C ILE A 5 11.87 7.17 0.23
N THR A 6 11.78 7.24 -1.09
CA THR A 6 10.51 7.09 -1.80
C THR A 6 10.01 5.65 -1.75
N GLU A 7 8.74 5.44 -2.12
CA GLU A 7 8.19 4.08 -2.25
C GLU A 7 8.96 3.23 -3.27
N GLN A 8 9.39 3.84 -4.38
CA GLN A 8 10.16 3.15 -5.39
C GLN A 8 11.53 2.72 -4.86
N GLN A 9 12.22 3.60 -4.13
CA GLN A 9 13.48 3.27 -3.47
C GLN A 9 13.29 2.19 -2.39
N ALA A 10 12.17 2.21 -1.67
CA ALA A 10 11.83 1.17 -0.70
C ALA A 10 11.67 -0.20 -1.38
N ARG A 11 10.97 -0.25 -2.52
CA ARG A 11 10.82 -1.47 -3.33
C ARG A 11 12.16 -2.02 -3.83
N GLU A 12 13.02 -1.16 -4.34
CA GLU A 12 14.37 -1.54 -4.79
C GLU A 12 15.19 -2.12 -3.64
N LYS A 13 15.11 -1.49 -2.46
CA LYS A 13 15.86 -1.92 -1.29
C LYS A 13 15.33 -3.22 -0.68
N VAL A 14 14.01 -3.43 -0.69
CA VAL A 14 13.38 -4.74 -0.35
C VAL A 14 13.96 -5.85 -1.23
N GLU A 15 13.96 -5.66 -2.56
CA GLU A 15 14.48 -6.67 -3.49
C GLU A 15 15.99 -6.88 -3.33
N ALA A 16 16.75 -5.81 -3.07
CA ALA A 16 18.19 -5.90 -2.80
C ALA A 16 18.49 -6.72 -1.53
N TYR A 17 17.75 -6.50 -0.44
CA TYR A 17 17.91 -7.29 0.79
C TYR A 17 17.56 -8.76 0.58
N ILE A 18 16.46 -9.05 -0.10
CA ILE A 18 16.09 -10.43 -0.43
C ILE A 18 17.17 -11.07 -1.30
N GLN A 19 17.70 -10.35 -2.30
CA GLN A 19 18.75 -10.87 -3.16
C GLN A 19 20.04 -11.18 -2.39
N ALA A 20 20.45 -10.29 -1.50
CA ALA A 20 21.68 -10.46 -0.73
C ALA A 20 21.56 -11.62 0.28
N ALA A 21 20.44 -11.70 1.01
CA ALA A 21 20.17 -12.81 1.92
C ALA A 21 19.96 -14.15 1.17
N PHE A 22 19.38 -14.13 -0.03
CA PHE A 22 19.26 -15.33 -0.86
C PHE A 22 20.62 -15.86 -1.34
N ALA A 23 21.60 -14.99 -1.57
CA ALA A 23 22.90 -15.36 -2.12
C ALA A 23 23.75 -16.27 -1.22
N VAL A 24 23.39 -16.42 0.07
CA VAL A 24 24.07 -17.35 0.99
C VAL A 24 23.50 -18.77 0.93
N LEU A 25 22.40 -18.97 0.20
CA LEU A 25 21.79 -20.28 0.01
C LEU A 25 22.52 -21.06 -1.10
N PRO A 26 22.37 -22.40 -1.14
CA PRO A 26 23.01 -23.23 -2.15
C PRO A 26 22.66 -22.80 -3.58
N GLY A 27 23.56 -23.02 -4.54
CA GLY A 27 23.33 -22.69 -5.95
C GLY A 27 22.18 -23.47 -6.62
N SER A 28 21.65 -24.51 -5.98
CA SER A 28 20.42 -25.20 -6.41
C SER A 28 19.15 -24.42 -6.06
N ALA A 29 19.23 -23.45 -5.16
CA ALA A 29 18.11 -22.66 -4.71
C ALA A 29 17.60 -21.76 -5.84
N GLN A 30 16.28 -21.54 -5.87
CA GLN A 30 15.64 -20.60 -6.79
C GLN A 30 14.61 -19.76 -6.06
N ARG A 31 14.46 -18.50 -6.48
CA ARG A 31 13.43 -17.60 -5.96
C ARG A 31 12.16 -17.72 -6.81
N LYS A 32 11.06 -18.11 -6.19
CA LYS A 32 9.73 -18.07 -6.79
C LYS A 32 8.90 -16.98 -6.09
N PRO A 33 8.42 -15.96 -6.82
CA PRO A 33 7.58 -14.91 -6.22
C PRO A 33 6.40 -15.51 -5.46
N PHE A 34 6.17 -15.06 -4.23
CA PHE A 34 5.05 -15.50 -3.39
C PHE A 34 4.07 -14.35 -3.14
N THR A 35 4.54 -13.27 -2.54
CA THR A 35 3.73 -12.05 -2.34
C THR A 35 4.55 -10.80 -2.64
N ARG A 36 3.83 -9.75 -3.05
CA ARG A 36 4.33 -8.38 -3.14
C ARG A 36 3.21 -7.46 -2.70
N ASN A 37 3.42 -6.73 -1.62
CA ASN A 37 2.38 -5.93 -1.00
C ASN A 37 2.80 -4.46 -0.90
N ARG A 38 1.77 -3.63 -0.90
CA ARG A 38 1.80 -2.21 -0.59
C ARG A 38 0.66 -1.97 0.39
N SER A 39 0.98 -1.81 1.67
CA SER A 39 -0.02 -1.63 2.72
C SER A 39 0.08 -0.23 3.30
N GLU A 40 -1.05 0.41 3.57
CA GLU A 40 -1.03 1.68 4.28
C GLU A 40 -0.62 1.46 5.75
N CYS A 41 0.25 2.33 6.25
CA CYS A 41 0.62 2.36 7.65
C CYS A 41 -0.50 2.97 8.47
N ALA A 42 -1.50 2.15 8.78
CA ALA A 42 -2.72 2.55 9.50
C ALA A 42 -2.72 2.13 10.98
N ASP A 43 -1.59 1.63 11.52
CA ASP A 43 -1.51 1.23 12.91
C ASP A 43 -1.72 2.44 13.84
N PRO A 44 -2.80 2.47 14.65
CA PRO A 44 -3.09 3.59 15.54
C PRO A 44 -2.02 3.76 16.64
N THR A 45 -1.19 2.75 16.90
CA THR A 45 -0.09 2.81 17.86
C THR A 45 1.18 3.44 17.28
N ASP A 46 1.32 3.52 15.95
CA ASP A 46 2.44 4.18 15.27
C ASP A 46 2.34 5.72 15.39
N ASN A 47 1.16 6.27 15.72
CA ASN A 47 0.87 7.71 15.84
C ASN A 47 1.36 8.57 14.64
N GLY A 48 1.71 7.94 13.53
CA GLY A 48 2.28 8.62 12.39
C GLY A 48 1.20 9.05 11.41
N PRO A 49 1.51 10.02 10.52
CA PRO A 49 0.53 10.54 9.58
C PRO A 49 -0.02 9.47 8.63
N GLN A 50 -1.27 9.63 8.21
CA GLN A 50 -1.87 8.85 7.13
C GLN A 50 -1.15 9.10 5.79
N GLY A 51 -1.32 8.21 4.82
CA GLY A 51 -0.69 8.33 3.49
C GLY A 51 0.75 7.80 3.40
N ARG A 52 1.27 7.15 4.45
CA ARG A 52 2.52 6.39 4.41
C ARG A 52 2.24 4.92 4.10
N PHE A 53 3.19 4.26 3.45
CA PHE A 53 3.06 2.87 3.03
C PHE A 53 4.26 2.03 3.44
N GLU A 54 4.00 0.77 3.81
CA GLU A 54 5.01 -0.28 3.86
C GLU A 54 5.04 -1.02 2.52
N ILE A 55 6.24 -1.36 2.08
CA ILE A 55 6.47 -2.16 0.88
C ILE A 55 7.11 -3.46 1.31
N SER A 56 6.52 -4.58 0.91
CA SER A 56 7.07 -5.89 1.23
C SER A 56 7.04 -6.84 0.04
N ALA A 57 7.99 -7.77 0.04
CA ALA A 57 8.01 -8.88 -0.88
C ALA A 57 8.43 -10.15 -0.13
N THR A 58 7.82 -11.27 -0.51
CA THR A 58 8.20 -12.60 -0.04
C THR A 58 8.37 -13.52 -1.23
N TYR A 59 9.41 -14.35 -1.18
CA TYR A 59 9.66 -15.41 -2.14
C TYR A 59 9.60 -16.76 -1.46
N GLU A 60 8.96 -17.73 -2.11
CA GLU A 60 9.22 -19.14 -1.84
C GLU A 60 10.60 -19.47 -2.40
N VAL A 61 11.46 -20.06 -1.57
CA VAL A 61 12.76 -20.57 -1.99
C VAL A 61 12.61 -22.06 -2.30
N THR A 62 12.72 -22.40 -3.59
CA THR A 62 12.64 -23.78 -4.08
C THR A 62 14.03 -24.37 -4.30
N GLY A 63 14.13 -25.69 -4.49
CA GLY A 63 15.42 -26.36 -4.72
C GLY A 63 16.27 -26.59 -3.45
N LEU A 64 15.64 -26.46 -2.28
CA LEU A 64 16.23 -26.74 -0.97
C LEU A 64 15.79 -28.12 -0.45
N GLU A 65 16.68 -28.80 0.26
CA GLU A 65 16.38 -30.06 0.94
C GLU A 65 15.77 -29.80 2.33
N PRO A 66 14.53 -30.25 2.63
CA PRO A 66 13.87 -29.96 3.91
C PRO A 66 14.65 -30.42 5.15
N ALA A 67 15.41 -31.52 5.04
CA ALA A 67 16.25 -32.03 6.12
C ALA A 67 17.36 -31.04 6.53
N LYS A 68 17.75 -30.12 5.63
CA LYS A 68 18.81 -29.13 5.84
C LYS A 68 18.29 -27.74 6.17
N PHE A 69 17.00 -27.57 6.41
CA PHE A 69 16.43 -26.25 6.71
C PHE A 69 17.12 -25.56 7.88
N ALA A 70 17.47 -26.29 8.94
CA ALA A 70 18.21 -25.72 10.08
C ALA A 70 19.50 -25.01 9.63
N GLU A 71 20.29 -25.64 8.76
CA GLU A 71 21.52 -25.08 8.20
C GLU A 71 21.24 -23.83 7.34
N TYR A 72 20.15 -23.84 6.56
CA TYR A 72 19.78 -22.68 5.73
C TYR A 72 19.29 -21.50 6.56
N PHE A 73 18.58 -21.76 7.67
CA PHE A 73 18.27 -20.71 8.64
C PHE A 73 19.55 -20.12 9.22
N ASP A 74 20.50 -20.95 9.65
CA ASP A 74 21.76 -20.48 10.22
C ASP A 74 22.58 -19.66 9.22
N ALA A 75 22.58 -20.04 7.94
CA ALA A 75 23.24 -19.26 6.89
C ALA A 75 22.61 -17.87 6.71
N VAL A 76 21.28 -17.79 6.63
CA VAL A 76 20.56 -16.50 6.49
C VAL A 76 20.75 -15.62 7.73
N VAL A 77 20.60 -16.18 8.93
CA VAL A 77 20.76 -15.45 10.20
C VAL A 77 22.21 -15.02 10.41
N GLY A 78 23.19 -15.84 10.01
CA GLY A 78 24.60 -15.49 10.00
C GLY A 78 24.87 -14.27 9.11
N TRP A 79 24.29 -14.24 7.91
CA TRP A 79 24.38 -13.09 7.02
C TRP A 79 23.75 -11.84 7.62
N TRP A 80 22.55 -11.93 8.20
CA TRP A 80 21.90 -10.83 8.90
C TRP A 80 22.77 -10.26 10.02
N THR A 81 23.32 -11.11 10.87
CA THR A 81 24.19 -10.71 11.99
C THR A 81 25.43 -9.96 11.50
N ALA A 82 26.00 -10.36 10.36
CA ALA A 82 27.13 -9.69 9.74
C ALA A 82 26.78 -8.34 9.06
N HIS A 83 25.51 -8.05 8.83
CA HIS A 83 25.02 -6.86 8.11
C HIS A 83 24.13 -5.95 8.97
N ASP A 84 24.41 -5.91 10.28
CA ASP A 84 23.77 -5.01 11.26
C ASP A 84 22.26 -5.22 11.41
N PHE A 85 21.80 -6.45 11.19
CA PHE A 85 20.45 -6.85 11.58
C PHE A 85 20.44 -7.38 13.01
N LYS A 86 19.49 -6.88 13.79
CA LYS A 86 19.16 -7.40 15.12
C LYS A 86 18.01 -8.40 14.99
N VAL A 87 18.23 -9.64 15.42
CA VAL A 87 17.15 -10.63 15.56
C VAL A 87 16.19 -10.15 16.64
N LEU A 88 14.91 -10.06 16.29
CA LEU A 88 13.82 -9.66 17.19
C LEU A 88 13.02 -10.86 17.68
N THR A 89 12.85 -11.87 16.82
CA THR A 89 12.17 -13.12 17.14
C THR A 89 12.94 -14.28 16.52
N ASP A 90 13.22 -15.32 17.32
CA ASP A 90 13.69 -16.62 16.84
C ASP A 90 12.87 -17.71 17.52
N SER A 91 12.00 -18.37 16.74
CA SER A 91 11.07 -19.39 17.24
C SER A 91 11.45 -20.80 16.77
N ARG A 92 12.72 -21.02 16.41
CA ARG A 92 13.23 -22.34 16.02
C ARG A 92 13.43 -23.24 17.26
N PRO A 93 13.25 -24.57 17.12
CA PRO A 93 12.79 -25.29 15.93
C PRO A 93 11.25 -25.34 15.79
N ARG A 94 10.49 -24.81 16.75
CA ARG A 94 9.03 -25.02 16.86
C ARG A 94 8.24 -24.40 15.70
N ASP A 95 8.36 -23.10 15.48
CA ASP A 95 7.60 -22.39 14.44
C ASP A 95 8.42 -22.19 13.15
N ARG A 96 9.70 -22.63 13.15
CA ARG A 96 10.66 -22.44 12.06
C ARG A 96 10.55 -21.04 11.45
N TYR A 97 10.74 -20.04 12.29
CA TYR A 97 10.59 -18.63 11.94
C TYR A 97 11.65 -17.80 12.64
N VAL A 98 12.28 -16.90 11.90
CA VAL A 98 13.17 -15.87 12.44
C VAL A 98 12.81 -14.53 11.79
N PHE A 99 12.76 -13.49 12.62
CA PHE A 99 12.49 -12.11 12.24
C PHE A 99 13.60 -11.21 12.74
N ALA A 100 14.10 -10.33 11.88
CA ALA A 100 15.19 -9.43 12.20
C ALA A 100 14.94 -8.05 11.59
N ARG A 101 15.46 -7.01 12.26
CA ARG A 101 15.40 -5.61 11.81
C ARG A 101 16.81 -5.07 11.60
N ASN A 102 17.04 -4.40 10.49
CA ASN A 102 18.28 -3.68 10.25
C ASN A 102 18.36 -2.45 11.16
N ASN A 103 19.46 -2.27 11.90
CA ASN A 103 19.61 -1.15 12.83
C ASN A 103 19.81 0.20 12.12
N ALA A 104 20.33 0.20 10.89
CA ALA A 104 20.67 1.43 10.18
C ALA A 104 19.44 2.09 9.53
N ASP A 105 18.52 1.30 8.99
CA ASP A 105 17.41 1.80 8.18
C ASP A 105 16.03 1.20 8.51
N ALA A 106 15.94 0.38 9.55
CA ALA A 106 14.70 -0.22 10.04
C ALA A 106 13.96 -1.10 9.02
N PHE A 107 14.64 -1.61 7.99
CA PHE A 107 14.09 -2.67 7.16
C PHE A 107 14.00 -3.97 7.94
N ASP A 108 12.88 -4.64 7.79
CA ASP A 108 12.64 -5.93 8.40
C ASP A 108 12.89 -7.05 7.40
N MET A 109 13.37 -8.17 7.91
CA MET A 109 13.53 -9.41 7.17
C MET A 109 12.97 -10.59 7.95
N SER A 110 12.41 -11.55 7.22
CA SER A 110 11.88 -12.78 7.78
C SER A 110 12.30 -13.99 6.97
N VAL A 111 12.61 -15.07 7.68
CA VAL A 111 12.83 -16.39 7.11
C VAL A 111 11.90 -17.37 7.81
N GLN A 112 11.20 -18.19 7.02
CA GLN A 112 10.19 -19.12 7.54
C GLN A 112 10.22 -20.44 6.79
N ALA A 113 9.92 -21.53 7.48
CA ALA A 113 9.60 -22.81 6.85
C ALA A 113 8.34 -23.44 7.46
N ASN A 114 7.60 -24.21 6.66
CA ASN A 114 6.37 -24.87 7.10
C ASN A 114 6.46 -26.41 7.03
N ASP A 115 5.44 -27.09 7.55
CA ASP A 115 5.36 -28.56 7.56
C ASP A 115 5.20 -29.20 6.17
N LEU A 116 4.91 -28.39 5.15
CA LEU A 116 4.84 -28.83 3.75
C LEU A 116 6.21 -28.81 3.06
N GLY A 117 7.28 -28.59 3.81
CA GLY A 117 8.64 -28.51 3.25
C GLY A 117 8.87 -27.27 2.38
N LYS A 118 8.12 -26.19 2.64
CA LYS A 118 8.33 -24.90 1.96
C LYS A 118 9.21 -24.00 2.81
N PHE A 119 10.03 -23.20 2.14
CA PHE A 119 10.94 -22.23 2.73
C PHE A 119 10.64 -20.86 2.12
N TYR A 120 10.61 -19.82 2.94
CA TYR A 120 10.23 -18.47 2.54
C TYR A 120 11.25 -17.47 3.06
N LEU A 121 11.56 -16.48 2.22
CA LEU A 121 12.40 -15.35 2.55
C LEU A 121 11.69 -14.07 2.14
N GLY A 122 11.55 -13.13 3.07
CA GLY A 122 10.86 -11.87 2.84
C GLY A 122 11.59 -10.68 3.44
N ALA A 123 11.30 -9.51 2.91
CA ALA A 123 11.71 -8.22 3.45
C ALA A 123 10.56 -7.21 3.39
N THR A 124 10.57 -6.29 4.34
CA THR A 124 9.56 -5.24 4.51
C THR A 124 10.26 -3.93 4.82
N SER A 125 9.88 -2.86 4.13
CA SER A 125 10.38 -1.52 4.40
C SER A 125 9.77 -0.94 5.67
N PRO A 126 10.42 0.04 6.33
CA PRO A 126 9.69 0.93 7.23
C PRO A 126 8.58 1.67 6.47
N CYS A 127 7.70 2.34 7.19
CA CYS A 127 6.70 3.23 6.62
C CYS A 127 7.38 4.40 5.88
N VAL A 128 7.14 4.51 4.58
CA VAL A 128 7.67 5.56 3.72
C VAL A 128 6.55 6.37 3.10
N TRP A 129 6.84 7.63 2.76
CA TRP A 129 5.94 8.41 1.91
C TRP A 129 6.10 7.97 0.46
N PRO A 130 5.04 8.02 -0.36
CA PRO A 130 5.11 7.71 -1.79
C PRO A 130 6.30 8.40 -2.47
N ASN A 131 6.52 9.67 -2.13
CA ASN A 131 7.56 10.53 -2.68
C ASN A 131 8.71 10.87 -1.69
N GLY A 132 8.84 10.16 -0.54
CA GLY A 132 9.85 10.40 0.51
C GLY A 132 9.47 11.47 1.56
N THR A 133 10.17 11.54 2.72
CA THR A 133 9.83 12.54 3.78
C THR A 133 10.60 13.85 3.67
N PRO A 134 9.96 14.94 4.15
CA PRO A 134 8.52 15.10 4.28
C PRO A 134 7.92 15.60 2.97
N GLU A 135 6.75 15.06 2.59
CA GLU A 135 5.85 15.81 1.72
C GLU A 135 5.54 17.15 2.41
N PRO A 136 5.58 18.29 1.69
CA PRO A 136 5.13 19.56 2.25
C PRO A 136 3.74 19.33 2.81
N GLN A 137 3.46 19.83 4.02
CA GLN A 137 2.08 19.98 4.46
C GLN A 137 1.35 20.57 3.27
N ALA A 138 0.38 19.83 2.71
CA ALA A 138 -0.61 20.44 1.87
C ALA A 138 -1.14 21.55 2.77
N VAL A 139 -0.67 22.77 2.52
CA VAL A 139 -1.09 23.97 3.20
C VAL A 139 -2.58 23.77 3.26
N GLU A 140 -3.12 23.69 4.48
CA GLU A 140 -4.55 23.67 4.71
C GLU A 140 -5.11 24.56 3.63
N ALA A 141 -5.91 23.99 2.73
CA ALA A 141 -6.65 24.81 1.81
C ALA A 141 -7.47 25.67 2.75
N VAL A 142 -6.96 26.87 3.04
CA VAL A 142 -7.68 27.94 3.67
C VAL A 142 -8.80 28.12 2.70
N GLU A 143 -9.93 27.48 3.02
CA GLU A 143 -11.21 27.78 2.45
C GLU A 143 -11.25 29.31 2.48
N PRO A 144 -11.22 30.00 1.33
CA PRO A 144 -11.23 31.45 1.37
C PRO A 144 -12.52 31.80 2.11
N GLU A 145 -12.38 32.40 3.30
CA GLU A 145 -13.49 32.95 4.06
C GLU A 145 -14.35 33.72 3.07
N GLN A 146 -15.53 33.19 2.79
CA GLN A 146 -16.47 33.84 1.91
C GLN A 146 -16.75 35.21 2.54
N PRO A 147 -16.48 36.33 1.84
CA PRO A 147 -16.79 37.63 2.39
C PRO A 147 -18.30 37.71 2.65
N VAL A 148 -18.61 38.09 3.89
CA VAL A 148 -19.95 38.27 4.44
C VAL A 148 -20.85 39.03 3.46
N ALA A 149 -22.06 38.50 3.32
CA ALA A 149 -23.12 38.87 2.37
C ALA A 149 -23.33 40.38 2.16
N ALA A 150 -23.45 40.77 0.89
CA ALA A 150 -24.12 42.00 0.49
C ALA A 150 -25.65 41.87 0.70
N PRO A 151 -26.39 42.95 1.04
CA PRO A 151 -27.83 42.89 1.26
C PRO A 151 -28.58 42.51 -0.03
N PRO A 152 -29.75 41.84 0.07
CA PRO A 152 -30.47 41.30 -1.07
C PRO A 152 -31.06 42.42 -1.95
N VAL A 153 -30.82 42.30 -3.26
CA VAL A 153 -31.49 43.07 -4.32
C VAL A 153 -32.93 42.52 -4.48
N PRO A 154 -33.97 43.36 -4.60
CA PRO A 154 -35.35 42.87 -4.74
C PRO A 154 -35.54 42.08 -6.04
N GLU A 155 -36.18 40.91 -5.94
CA GLU A 155 -36.45 40.01 -7.07
C GLU A 155 -37.48 40.61 -8.05
N PRO A 156 -37.32 40.42 -9.38
CA PRO A 156 -38.36 40.74 -10.34
C PRO A 156 -39.52 39.73 -10.26
N VAL A 157 -40.74 40.26 -10.19
CA VAL A 157 -42.01 39.53 -10.15
C VAL A 157 -42.11 38.51 -11.29
N ARG A 158 -42.09 37.22 -10.96
CA ARG A 158 -42.40 36.14 -11.92
C ARG A 158 -43.89 36.15 -12.25
N LYS A 159 -44.22 36.26 -13.54
CA LYS A 159 -45.59 36.05 -14.03
C LYS A 159 -46.04 34.61 -13.71
N PRO A 160 -47.32 34.39 -13.38
CA PRO A 160 -47.81 33.06 -13.05
C PRO A 160 -47.68 32.10 -14.25
N ARG A 161 -47.21 30.87 -13.97
CA ARG A 161 -47.25 29.75 -14.92
C ARG A 161 -48.71 29.39 -15.20
N ARG A 162 -49.03 29.12 -16.47
CA ARG A 162 -50.30 28.51 -16.88
C ARG A 162 -50.53 27.21 -16.11
N ALA A 163 -51.78 26.95 -15.72
CA ALA A 163 -52.17 25.72 -15.06
C ALA A 163 -51.88 24.48 -15.92
N PRO A 164 -51.65 23.30 -15.31
CA PRO A 164 -51.55 22.04 -16.04
C PRO A 164 -52.86 21.76 -16.79
N VAL A 165 -52.75 21.24 -18.00
CA VAL A 165 -53.87 20.67 -18.76
C VAL A 165 -54.17 19.28 -18.18
N ASP A 166 -55.45 19.02 -17.88
CA ASP A 166 -55.94 17.72 -17.40
C ASP A 166 -55.89 16.67 -18.52
N ASP A 167 -55.64 15.41 -18.14
CA ASP A 167 -55.45 14.26 -19.04
C ASP A 167 -56.70 13.83 -19.84
N GLU A 168 -57.85 14.50 -19.68
CA GLU A 168 -59.10 14.17 -20.40
C GLU A 168 -59.25 14.89 -21.77
N ASP A 169 -58.30 15.73 -22.19
CA ASP A 169 -58.33 16.40 -23.51
C ASP A 169 -57.51 15.68 -24.60
N PHE A 170 -56.82 14.58 -24.27
CA PHE A 170 -55.98 13.82 -25.21
C PHE A 170 -56.78 13.02 -26.26
N ASP A 171 -58.05 12.67 -25.98
CA ASP A 171 -58.89 11.86 -26.89
C ASP A 171 -59.63 12.66 -27.96
N ARG A 172 -59.49 13.99 -27.98
CA ARG A 172 -60.22 14.88 -28.92
C ARG A 172 -59.34 15.61 -29.93
N THR A 173 -58.05 15.30 -29.99
CA THR A 173 -57.13 15.99 -30.91
C THR A 173 -56.80 15.09 -32.11
N ASP A 174 -57.17 15.53 -33.30
CA ASP A 174 -56.89 14.88 -34.58
C ASP A 174 -55.41 15.12 -34.95
N TRP A 175 -54.61 14.04 -35.00
CA TRP A 175 -53.15 14.07 -35.18
C TRP A 175 -52.72 13.79 -36.63
N THR A 176 -53.38 14.40 -37.61
CA THR A 176 -52.83 14.51 -38.96
C THR A 176 -52.27 15.90 -39.19
N ASP A 177 -51.01 16.11 -38.85
CA ASP A 177 -50.07 16.79 -39.74
C ASP A 177 -48.65 16.69 -39.18
N GLY A 178 -47.85 15.87 -39.86
CA GLY A 178 -46.42 15.76 -39.63
C GLY A 178 -45.70 17.03 -40.08
N GLY A 179 -44.74 17.48 -39.27
CA GLY A 179 -43.96 18.69 -39.53
C GLY A 179 -42.54 18.60 -39.00
N THR A 180 -41.69 17.95 -39.80
CA THR A 180 -40.23 18.09 -39.98
C THR A 180 -39.39 18.84 -38.94
N SER A 181 -38.37 18.11 -38.46
CA SER A 181 -37.18 18.58 -37.76
C SER A 181 -36.29 19.50 -38.62
N PHE A 182 -35.67 20.49 -37.97
CA PHE A 182 -34.35 21.03 -38.32
C PHE A 182 -33.45 20.92 -37.08
#